data_AF-A0AAW0RKY1-F1
#
_entry.id   AF-A0AAW0RKY1-F1
#
_cell.length_a   1.000
_cell.length_b   1.000
_cell.length_c   1.000
_cell.angle_alpha   90.00
_cell.angle_beta   90.00
_cell.angle_gamma   90.00
#
_symmetry.space_group_name_H-M   'P 1'
#
loop_
_entity.id
_entity.type
_entity.pdbx_description
1 polymer ?
#
loop_
_entity_poly.entity_id
_entity_poly.type
_entity_poly.pdbx_seq_one_letter_code
_entity_poly.pdbx_strand_id
1 'polypeptide(L)'
;MIDNADKWAKEGWGGYLMPGALTDQSSVVILVTPSLTHQDAVLSMKPLGDFVSSLGNIHIPTFAGVETKNSFSEVLKSPFLTGLDSTNSAGYAVASRLIPRKYFQGEENKARLGSLLSDTLRSARDGNFLSFLPMLICITAPSSYKLPLSDEPGNIGESSTSPAWRSSLWHVMSMRNWDSAKNDPQFVRDQFDSLSKSINPLREFTPDGGAYQNEADTFEPDPATAFWGQEHYNRLLAIKKEIDPTNLLTCHQCIGWDATDPRFNCYPRV
;
A
#
# COMPACT_ATOMS: atom_id res chain seq x y z
N MET A 1 -8.66 -8.02 -11.35
CA MET A 1 -8.20 -6.71 -10.81
C MET A 1 -7.06 -6.13 -11.63
N ILE A 2 -5.90 -6.81 -11.72
CA ILE A 2 -4.69 -6.33 -12.43
C ILE A 2 -4.99 -5.87 -13.86
N ASP A 3 -5.76 -6.66 -14.64
CA ASP A 3 -6.08 -6.34 -16.03
C ASP A 3 -6.78 -5.00 -16.25
N ASN A 4 -7.49 -4.51 -15.23
CA ASN A 4 -8.26 -3.27 -15.29
C ASN A 4 -7.63 -2.13 -14.49
N ALA A 5 -6.49 -2.35 -13.82
CA ALA A 5 -5.89 -1.37 -12.91
C ALA A 5 -5.59 -0.03 -13.59
N ASP A 6 -4.96 -0.06 -14.77
CA ASP A 6 -4.60 1.14 -15.53
C ASP A 6 -5.84 1.89 -16.04
N LYS A 7 -6.86 1.15 -16.49
CA LYS A 7 -8.16 1.70 -16.92
C LYS A 7 -8.85 2.40 -15.76
N TRP A 8 -9.01 1.71 -14.64
CA TRP A 8 -9.73 2.24 -13.48
C TRP A 8 -9.03 3.45 -12.86
N ALA A 9 -7.69 3.47 -12.83
CA ALA A 9 -6.94 4.64 -12.39
C ALA A 9 -7.16 5.87 -13.30
N LYS A 10 -7.29 5.67 -14.62
CA LYS A 10 -7.60 6.74 -15.59
C LYS A 10 -9.04 7.25 -15.45
N GLU A 11 -9.95 6.36 -15.09
CA GLU A 11 -11.37 6.67 -14.82
C GLU A 11 -11.60 7.27 -13.42
N GLY A 12 -10.53 7.54 -12.67
CA GLY A 12 -10.58 8.20 -11.37
C GLY A 12 -11.11 7.33 -10.24
N TRP A 13 -11.14 6.01 -10.43
CA TRP A 13 -11.45 5.09 -9.35
C TRP A 13 -10.30 5.02 -8.35
N GLY A 14 -10.63 5.20 -7.07
CA GLY A 14 -9.72 4.90 -5.98
C GLY A 14 -10.42 4.30 -4.78
N GLY A 15 -9.66 3.68 -3.89
CA GLY A 15 -10.18 3.00 -2.70
C GLY A 15 -9.34 1.81 -2.31
N TYR A 16 -9.99 0.72 -1.90
CA TYR A 16 -9.34 -0.41 -1.24
C TYR A 16 -9.70 -1.74 -1.89
N LEU A 17 -8.69 -2.58 -2.03
CA LEU A 17 -8.80 -3.99 -2.39
C LEU A 17 -8.19 -4.82 -1.25
N MET A 18 -8.99 -5.73 -0.71
CA MET A 18 -8.57 -6.64 0.37
C MET A 18 -8.78 -8.06 -0.14
N PRO A 19 -7.73 -8.70 -0.67
CA PRO A 19 -7.85 -10.05 -1.20
C PRO A 19 -8.00 -11.04 -0.04
N GLY A 20 -9.16 -11.72 -0.01
CA GLY A 20 -9.43 -12.84 0.89
C GLY A 20 -9.21 -14.21 0.24
N ALA A 21 -9.00 -14.26 -1.07
CA ALA A 21 -8.71 -15.52 -1.76
C ALA A 21 -7.46 -16.18 -1.16
N LEU A 22 -7.49 -17.51 -0.98
CA LEU A 22 -6.43 -18.29 -0.32
C LEU A 22 -6.33 -18.08 1.20
N THR A 23 -7.30 -17.36 1.79
CA THR A 23 -7.49 -17.22 3.24
C THR A 23 -8.91 -17.68 3.60
N ASP A 24 -9.23 -17.67 4.89
CA ASP A 24 -10.57 -18.01 5.39
C ASP A 24 -11.51 -16.78 5.39
N GLN A 25 -11.26 -15.79 4.51
CA GLN A 25 -11.96 -14.50 4.47
C GLN A 25 -12.58 -14.17 3.10
N SER A 26 -13.56 -13.26 3.12
CA SER A 26 -14.14 -12.66 1.91
C SER A 26 -13.14 -11.73 1.23
N SER A 27 -13.12 -11.74 -0.10
CA SER A 27 -12.45 -10.68 -0.86
C SER A 27 -13.35 -9.45 -0.93
N VAL A 28 -12.81 -8.28 -0.62
CA VAL A 28 -13.54 -7.01 -0.62
C VAL A 28 -12.89 -6.03 -1.58
N VAL A 29 -13.72 -5.38 -2.40
CA VAL A 29 -13.29 -4.31 -3.31
C VAL A 29 -14.26 -3.15 -3.15
N ILE A 30 -13.74 -2.00 -2.73
CA ILE A 30 -14.53 -0.78 -2.57
C ILE A 30 -13.79 0.35 -3.25
N LEU A 31 -14.42 0.88 -4.29
CA LEU A 31 -13.87 1.93 -5.13
C LEU A 31 -14.88 3.06 -5.24
N VAL A 32 -14.36 4.27 -5.33
CA VAL A 32 -15.11 5.50 -5.44
C VAL A 32 -14.51 6.29 -6.59
N THR A 33 -15.35 6.85 -7.44
CA THR A 33 -14.93 7.82 -8.46
C THR A 33 -15.88 9.01 -8.45
N PRO A 34 -15.37 10.26 -8.40
CA PRO A 34 -16.17 11.45 -8.66
C PRO A 34 -16.23 11.80 -10.15
N SER A 35 -15.55 11.04 -11.02
CA SER A 35 -15.29 11.44 -12.40
C SER A 35 -16.27 10.86 -13.42
N LEU A 36 -17.09 9.89 -13.02
CA LEU A 36 -18.00 9.17 -13.91
C LEU A 36 -19.46 9.42 -13.56
N THR A 37 -20.33 9.39 -14.58
CA THR A 37 -21.77 9.24 -14.37
C THR A 37 -22.08 7.84 -13.83
N HIS A 38 -23.27 7.63 -13.27
CA HIS A 38 -23.68 6.30 -12.79
C HIS A 38 -23.63 5.25 -13.91
N GLN A 39 -24.12 5.59 -15.10
CA GLN A 39 -24.14 4.67 -16.25
C GLN A 39 -22.71 4.29 -16.68
N ASP A 40 -21.81 5.27 -16.76
CA ASP A 40 -20.41 5.02 -17.12
C ASP A 40 -19.68 4.22 -16.04
N ALA A 41 -19.99 4.47 -14.77
CA ALA A 41 -19.44 3.72 -13.64
C ALA A 41 -19.87 2.24 -13.66
N VAL A 42 -21.14 1.95 -13.97
CA VAL A 42 -21.64 0.57 -14.15
C VAL A 42 -20.90 -0.13 -15.30
N LEU A 43 -20.72 0.55 -16.44
CA LEU A 43 -19.99 -0.01 -17.58
C LEU A 43 -18.49 -0.22 -17.26
N SER A 44 -17.89 0.72 -16.54
CA SER A 44 -16.49 0.65 -16.10
C SER A 44 -16.23 -0.57 -15.20
N MET A 45 -17.14 -0.83 -14.25
CA MET A 45 -17.05 -1.94 -13.29
C MET A 45 -17.60 -3.27 -13.80
N LYS A 46 -18.20 -3.30 -14.99
CA LYS A 46 -18.77 -4.52 -15.59
C LYS A 46 -17.84 -5.73 -15.55
N PRO A 47 -16.53 -5.65 -15.87
CA PRO A 47 -15.65 -6.82 -15.80
C PRO A 47 -15.56 -7.45 -14.40
N LEU A 48 -15.60 -6.63 -13.34
CA LEU A 48 -15.60 -7.13 -11.96
C LEU A 48 -16.98 -7.71 -11.60
N GLY A 49 -18.06 -7.04 -12.00
CA GLY A 49 -19.42 -7.55 -11.81
C GLY A 49 -19.64 -8.90 -12.49
N ASP A 50 -19.24 -9.04 -13.75
CA ASP A 50 -19.30 -10.27 -14.53
C ASP A 50 -18.48 -11.39 -13.86
N PHE A 51 -17.27 -11.07 -13.38
CA PHE A 51 -16.46 -12.03 -12.62
C PHE A 51 -17.19 -12.51 -11.36
N VAL A 52 -17.73 -11.60 -10.54
CA VAL A 52 -18.48 -11.98 -9.34
C VAL A 52 -19.71 -12.83 -9.68
N SER A 53 -20.47 -12.45 -10.71
CA SER A 53 -21.62 -13.25 -11.19
C SER A 53 -21.21 -14.64 -11.71
N SER A 54 -20.02 -14.77 -12.29
CA SER A 54 -19.50 -16.05 -12.80
C SER A 54 -19.14 -17.06 -11.72
N LEU A 55 -18.93 -16.62 -10.47
CA LEU A 55 -18.54 -17.50 -9.38
C LEU A 55 -19.68 -18.41 -8.88
N GLY A 56 -20.93 -18.18 -9.32
CA GLY A 56 -22.09 -19.01 -8.99
C GLY A 56 -22.46 -19.00 -7.50
N ASN A 57 -23.37 -19.90 -7.09
CA ASN A 57 -23.81 -20.11 -5.70
C ASN A 57 -22.68 -20.64 -4.80
N ILE A 58 -21.65 -19.84 -4.56
CA ILE A 58 -20.76 -20.07 -3.42
C ILE A 58 -21.63 -19.99 -2.15
N HIS A 59 -21.35 -20.80 -1.13
CA HIS A 59 -22.06 -20.76 0.17
C HIS A 59 -21.93 -19.40 0.91
N ILE A 60 -21.28 -18.41 0.29
CA ILE A 60 -21.03 -17.08 0.82
C ILE A 60 -21.79 -16.07 -0.06
N PRO A 61 -22.57 -15.14 0.51
CA PRO A 61 -23.24 -14.09 -0.26
C PRO A 61 -22.24 -13.27 -1.08
N THR A 62 -22.43 -13.25 -2.40
CA THR A 62 -21.71 -12.36 -3.31
C THR A 62 -22.48 -11.06 -3.47
N PHE A 63 -21.85 -9.92 -3.22
CA PHE A 63 -22.41 -8.60 -3.50
C PHE A 63 -21.53 -7.88 -4.51
N ALA A 64 -22.12 -7.47 -5.64
CA ALA A 64 -21.49 -6.59 -6.62
C ALA A 64 -22.52 -5.57 -7.06
N GLY A 65 -22.20 -4.29 -6.92
CA GLY A 65 -23.09 -3.20 -7.28
C GLY A 65 -22.34 -1.89 -7.38
N VAL A 66 -22.88 -0.98 -8.18
CA VAL A 66 -22.44 0.41 -8.26
C VAL A 66 -23.58 1.26 -7.73
N GLU A 67 -23.29 2.16 -6.81
CA GLU A 67 -24.26 3.10 -6.26
C GLU A 67 -23.76 4.53 -6.39
N THR A 68 -24.69 5.48 -6.51
CA THR A 68 -24.38 6.91 -6.49
C THR A 68 -24.68 7.46 -5.10
N LYS A 69 -23.73 8.19 -4.54
CA LYS A 69 -23.92 9.01 -3.33
C LYS A 69 -23.97 10.48 -3.70
N ASN A 70 -24.71 11.28 -2.93
CA ASN A 70 -24.86 12.71 -3.23
C ASN A 70 -23.66 13.54 -2.76
N SER A 71 -22.81 13.00 -1.89
CA SER A 71 -21.63 13.69 -1.38
C SER A 71 -20.54 12.73 -0.93
N PHE A 72 -19.30 13.22 -0.89
CA PHE A 72 -18.19 12.49 -0.26
C PHE A 72 -18.45 12.19 1.22
N SER A 73 -19.20 13.04 1.94
CA SER A 73 -19.51 12.77 3.34
C SER A 73 -20.36 11.51 3.51
N GLU A 74 -21.26 11.19 2.59
CA GLU A 74 -22.04 9.95 2.64
C GLU A 74 -21.14 8.73 2.43
N VAL A 75 -20.18 8.83 1.51
CA VAL A 75 -19.18 7.79 1.26
C VAL A 75 -18.35 7.55 2.51
N LEU A 76 -17.78 8.60 3.11
CA LEU A 76 -16.95 8.52 4.31
C LEU A 76 -17.69 7.95 5.54
N LYS A 77 -19.01 8.14 5.60
CA LYS A 77 -19.87 7.59 6.66
C LYS A 77 -20.41 6.19 6.34
N SER A 78 -19.97 5.59 5.23
CA SER A 78 -20.37 4.21 4.90
C SER A 78 -19.88 3.24 5.98
N PRO A 79 -20.67 2.19 6.31
CA PRO A 79 -20.30 1.22 7.35
C PRO A 79 -18.91 0.63 7.15
N PHE A 80 -18.49 0.46 5.89
CA PHE A 80 -17.17 -0.04 5.57
C PHE A 80 -16.05 0.92 5.99
N LEU A 81 -16.09 2.18 5.55
CA LEU A 81 -15.02 3.13 5.86
C LEU A 81 -14.97 3.44 7.36
N THR A 82 -16.13 3.57 8.03
CA THR A 82 -16.17 3.69 9.49
C THR A 82 -15.69 2.42 10.21
N GLY A 83 -15.78 1.26 9.57
CA GLY A 83 -15.26 0.00 10.10
C GLY A 83 -13.73 -0.07 10.05
N LEU A 84 -13.10 0.55 9.04
CA LEU A 84 -11.64 0.68 8.97
C LEU A 84 -11.07 1.56 10.10
N ASP A 85 -11.86 2.48 10.65
CA ASP A 85 -11.47 3.32 11.80
C ASP A 85 -11.45 2.54 13.13
N SER A 86 -11.91 1.29 13.16
CA SER A 86 -11.91 0.49 14.38
C SER A 86 -10.50 -0.01 14.72
N THR A 87 -9.93 0.52 15.81
CA THR A 87 -8.63 0.09 16.31
C THR A 87 -8.78 -1.25 17.05
N ASN A 88 -8.19 -2.31 16.51
CA ASN A 88 -7.99 -3.54 17.27
C ASN A 88 -6.66 -3.46 18.02
N SER A 89 -6.67 -3.80 19.32
CA SER A 89 -5.46 -3.89 20.14
C SER A 89 -4.68 -5.16 19.77
N ALA A 90 -3.82 -5.06 18.78
CA ALA A 90 -2.93 -6.14 18.35
C ALA A 90 -1.51 -5.61 18.14
N GLY A 91 -0.51 -6.46 18.37
CA GLY A 91 0.81 -6.20 17.82
C GLY A 91 0.75 -6.42 16.31
N TYR A 92 1.37 -5.53 15.54
CA TYR A 92 1.38 -5.65 14.08
C TYR A 92 2.74 -5.26 13.50
N ALA A 93 3.08 -5.95 12.42
CA ALA A 93 4.16 -5.60 11.50
C ALA A 93 3.51 -5.30 10.15
N VAL A 94 4.05 -4.30 9.46
CA VAL A 94 3.62 -3.91 8.12
C VAL A 94 4.84 -3.85 7.22
N ALA A 95 4.68 -4.25 5.97
CA ALA A 95 5.64 -4.00 4.90
C ALA A 95 4.86 -3.64 3.65
N SER A 96 5.39 -2.73 2.83
CA SER A 96 4.65 -2.28 1.65
C SER A 96 5.52 -1.96 0.45
N ARG A 97 4.85 -1.85 -0.70
CA ARG A 97 5.46 -1.46 -1.97
C ARG A 97 4.47 -0.62 -2.78
N LEU A 98 4.91 0.50 -3.34
CA LEU A 98 4.13 1.12 -4.42
C LEU A 98 4.46 0.40 -5.72
N ILE A 99 3.45 0.13 -6.55
CA ILE A 99 3.60 -0.61 -7.80
C ILE A 99 3.42 0.37 -8.97
N PRO A 100 4.51 0.73 -9.68
CA PRO A 100 4.46 1.58 -10.87
C PRO A 100 3.54 1.04 -11.95
N ARG A 101 2.85 1.94 -12.65
CA ARG A 101 1.92 1.67 -13.76
C ARG A 101 2.50 0.75 -14.83
N LYS A 102 3.80 0.86 -15.11
CA LYS A 102 4.49 0.01 -16.10
C LYS A 102 4.40 -1.49 -15.78
N TYR A 103 4.30 -1.88 -14.51
CA TYR A 103 4.17 -3.29 -14.11
C TYR A 103 2.75 -3.85 -14.27
N PHE A 104 1.79 -3.03 -14.70
CA PHE A 104 0.46 -3.46 -15.11
C PHE A 104 0.33 -3.59 -16.64
N GLN A 105 1.42 -3.33 -17.38
CA GLN A 105 1.45 -3.33 -18.85
C GLN A 105 2.15 -4.59 -19.37
N GLY A 106 1.50 -5.25 -20.34
CA GLY A 106 1.98 -6.51 -20.91
C GLY A 106 1.59 -7.74 -20.09
N GLU A 107 1.28 -8.83 -20.78
CA GLU A 107 0.76 -10.05 -20.16
C GLU A 107 1.76 -10.70 -19.19
N GLU A 108 3.06 -10.66 -19.51
CA GLU A 108 4.12 -11.18 -18.65
C GLU A 108 4.18 -10.45 -17.30
N ASN A 109 4.19 -9.11 -17.32
CA ASN A 109 4.23 -8.32 -16.09
C ASN A 109 2.98 -8.53 -15.25
N LYS A 110 1.79 -8.56 -15.88
CA LYS A 110 0.53 -8.79 -15.17
C LYS A 110 0.49 -10.17 -14.52
N ALA A 111 0.91 -11.21 -15.25
CA ALA A 111 0.98 -12.58 -14.72
C ALA A 111 1.98 -12.68 -13.58
N ARG A 112 3.17 -12.07 -13.74
CA ARG A 112 4.20 -12.02 -12.70
C ARG A 112 3.71 -11.30 -11.45
N LEU A 113 3.11 -10.11 -11.60
CA LEU A 113 2.53 -9.36 -10.50
C LEU A 113 1.45 -10.18 -9.77
N GLY A 114 0.56 -10.83 -10.52
CA GLY A 114 -0.48 -11.71 -9.96
C GLY A 114 0.07 -12.86 -9.13
N SER A 115 1.14 -13.50 -9.61
CA SER A 115 1.86 -14.55 -8.86
C SER A 115 2.46 -13.98 -7.58
N LEU A 116 3.22 -12.89 -7.67
CA LEU A 116 3.89 -12.28 -6.52
C LEU A 116 2.90 -11.84 -5.43
N LEU A 117 1.78 -11.22 -5.81
CA LEU A 117 0.74 -10.85 -4.86
C LEU A 117 0.11 -12.08 -4.19
N SER A 118 -0.10 -13.16 -4.94
CA SER A 118 -0.61 -14.41 -4.37
C SER A 118 0.39 -15.04 -3.40
N ASP A 119 1.68 -15.02 -3.72
CA ASP A 119 2.74 -15.57 -2.88
C ASP A 119 2.91 -14.76 -1.59
N THR A 120 2.93 -13.42 -1.68
CA THR A 120 2.95 -12.53 -0.52
C THR A 120 1.71 -12.74 0.37
N LEU A 121 0.52 -12.86 -0.22
CA LEU A 121 -0.71 -13.11 0.53
C LEU A 121 -0.67 -14.45 1.28
N ARG A 122 -0.18 -15.52 0.65
CA ARG A 122 0.00 -16.83 1.31
C ARG A 122 0.98 -16.74 2.46
N SER A 123 2.11 -16.07 2.26
CA SER A 123 3.10 -15.86 3.32
C SER A 123 2.53 -15.08 4.51
N ALA A 124 1.78 -14.01 4.26
CA ALA A 124 1.17 -13.18 5.29
C ALA A 124 0.06 -13.87 6.09
N ARG A 125 -0.54 -14.94 5.54
CA ARG A 125 -1.52 -15.78 6.23
C ARG A 125 -0.89 -16.61 7.35
N ASP A 126 0.27 -17.21 7.08
CA ASP A 126 0.88 -18.20 7.98
C ASP A 126 1.26 -17.56 9.32
N GLY A 127 0.53 -17.87 10.40
CA GLY A 127 0.82 -17.38 11.75
C GLY A 127 0.16 -16.04 12.12
N ASN A 128 -0.75 -15.51 11.31
CA ASN A 128 -1.48 -14.27 11.60
C ASN A 128 -2.59 -14.50 12.64
N PHE A 129 -2.58 -13.76 13.75
CA PHE A 129 -3.61 -13.84 14.80
C PHE A 129 -4.95 -13.28 14.33
N LEU A 130 -4.92 -12.24 13.51
CA LEU A 130 -6.10 -11.61 12.94
C LEU A 130 -6.17 -11.94 11.46
N SER A 131 -7.02 -12.90 11.12
CA SER A 131 -7.18 -13.35 9.73
C SER A 131 -7.78 -12.28 8.80
N PHE A 132 -8.27 -11.15 9.31
CA PHE A 132 -9.14 -10.25 8.54
C PHE A 132 -8.41 -9.29 7.57
N LEU A 133 -7.08 -9.07 7.70
CA LEU A 133 -6.32 -8.17 6.80
C LEU A 133 -4.83 -8.58 6.61
N PRO A 134 -4.52 -9.77 6.05
CA PRO A 134 -3.13 -10.13 5.75
C PRO A 134 -2.53 -9.26 4.62
N MET A 135 -3.38 -8.66 3.77
CA MET A 135 -2.98 -7.73 2.72
C MET A 135 -4.05 -6.67 2.49
N LEU A 136 -3.64 -5.42 2.35
CA LEU A 136 -4.46 -4.29 1.92
C LEU A 136 -3.80 -3.65 0.70
N ILE A 137 -4.55 -3.51 -0.38
CA ILE A 137 -4.10 -2.82 -1.58
C ILE A 137 -4.86 -1.49 -1.66
N CYS A 138 -4.15 -0.41 -1.39
CA CYS A 138 -4.64 0.95 -1.52
C CYS A 138 -4.51 1.38 -2.99
N ILE A 139 -5.64 1.49 -3.67
CA ILE A 139 -5.76 2.00 -5.05
C ILE A 139 -5.94 3.52 -4.94
N THR A 140 -4.97 4.20 -4.37
CA THR A 140 -5.07 5.63 -3.99
C THR A 140 -3.92 6.46 -4.53
N ALA A 141 -2.98 5.84 -5.25
CA ALA A 141 -1.85 6.53 -5.82
C ALA A 141 -2.32 7.54 -6.89
N PRO A 142 -1.87 8.81 -6.82
CA PRO A 142 -2.40 9.90 -7.64
C PRO A 142 -1.77 9.93 -9.05
N SER A 143 -1.57 8.78 -9.69
CA SER A 143 -0.88 8.69 -10.97
C SER A 143 -1.64 9.26 -12.16
N SER A 144 -2.94 9.55 -12.01
CA SER A 144 -3.74 10.27 -13.00
C SER A 144 -3.82 11.77 -12.73
N TYR A 145 -3.34 12.25 -11.58
CA TYR A 145 -3.32 13.66 -11.24
C TYR A 145 -2.24 14.40 -12.05
N LYS A 146 -2.64 15.46 -12.76
CA LYS A 146 -1.73 16.32 -13.49
C LYS A 146 -1.31 17.48 -12.60
N LEU A 147 -0.01 17.57 -12.31
CA LEU A 147 0.53 18.67 -11.53
C LEU A 147 0.45 19.98 -12.34
N PRO A 148 0.19 21.12 -11.68
CA PRO A 148 0.51 22.42 -12.26
C PRO A 148 1.99 22.50 -12.61
N LEU A 149 2.34 23.28 -13.64
CA LEU A 149 3.74 23.46 -14.07
C LEU A 149 4.67 23.86 -12.92
N SER A 150 4.20 24.71 -12.00
CA SER A 150 4.97 25.14 -10.82
C SER A 150 5.40 23.99 -9.90
N ASP A 151 4.67 22.88 -9.92
CA ASP A 151 4.79 21.76 -8.99
C ASP A 151 5.42 20.53 -9.65
N GLU A 152 5.71 20.61 -10.96
CA GLU A 152 6.43 19.55 -11.68
C GLU A 152 7.87 19.40 -11.16
N PRO A 153 8.49 18.21 -11.31
CA PRO A 153 9.84 17.95 -10.81
C PRO A 153 10.87 18.98 -11.27
N GLY A 154 11.69 19.47 -10.32
CA GLY A 154 12.69 20.51 -10.56
C GLY A 154 12.18 21.95 -10.47
N ASN A 155 10.86 22.18 -10.36
CA ASN A 155 10.30 23.51 -10.19
C ASN A 155 10.14 23.91 -8.71
N ILE A 156 9.90 25.21 -8.48
CA ILE A 156 9.91 25.79 -7.13
C ILE A 156 8.82 25.22 -6.20
N GLY A 157 7.70 24.77 -6.77
CA GLY A 157 6.58 24.17 -6.05
C GLY A 157 6.66 22.64 -5.93
N GLU A 158 7.74 22.01 -6.39
CA GLU A 158 7.88 20.56 -6.30
C GLU A 158 7.80 20.10 -4.83
N SER A 159 6.84 19.20 -4.57
CA SER A 159 6.66 18.56 -3.26
C SER A 159 7.75 17.52 -3.00
N SER A 160 8.13 17.34 -1.73
CA SER A 160 9.06 16.31 -1.27
C SER A 160 8.50 14.88 -1.26
N THR A 161 7.35 14.68 -1.91
CA THR A 161 6.71 13.37 -2.01
C THR A 161 7.50 12.49 -2.96
N SER A 162 7.81 11.25 -2.56
CA SER A 162 8.55 10.31 -3.42
C SER A 162 7.98 10.27 -4.84
N PRO A 163 8.81 10.39 -5.89
CA PRO A 163 8.36 10.32 -7.28
C PRO A 163 7.61 9.03 -7.61
N ALA A 164 7.88 7.95 -6.88
CA ALA A 164 7.21 6.66 -7.05
C ALA A 164 5.68 6.73 -6.85
N TRP A 165 5.18 7.67 -6.04
CA TRP A 165 3.73 7.89 -5.90
C TRP A 165 3.06 8.31 -7.20
N ARG A 166 3.74 9.12 -8.02
CA ARG A 166 3.20 9.65 -9.27
C ARG A 166 3.22 8.61 -10.39
N SER A 167 4.13 7.65 -10.32
CA SER A 167 4.20 6.55 -11.30
C SER A 167 3.32 5.35 -10.90
N SER A 168 2.95 5.21 -9.63
CA SER A 168 2.27 4.02 -9.10
C SER A 168 0.76 4.01 -9.25
N LEU A 169 0.19 2.82 -9.44
CA LEU A 169 -1.27 2.62 -9.38
C LEU A 169 -1.71 2.16 -8.00
N TRP A 170 -0.94 1.25 -7.41
CA TRP A 170 -1.30 0.57 -6.17
C TRP A 170 -0.22 0.80 -5.12
N HIS A 171 -0.65 0.93 -3.87
CA HIS A 171 0.18 0.77 -2.68
C HIS A 171 -0.23 -0.56 -2.03
N VAL A 172 0.65 -1.55 -2.11
CA VAL A 172 0.40 -2.91 -1.62
C VAL A 172 1.00 -3.03 -0.24
N MET A 173 0.16 -3.22 0.77
CA MET A 173 0.55 -3.44 2.15
C MET A 173 0.32 -4.90 2.52
N SER A 174 1.36 -5.54 3.05
CA SER A 174 1.28 -6.85 3.68
C SER A 174 1.38 -6.66 5.20
N MET A 175 0.58 -7.39 5.96
CA MET A 175 0.49 -7.23 7.40
C MET A 175 0.57 -8.58 8.12
N ARG A 176 1.28 -8.60 9.25
CA ARG A 176 1.24 -9.69 10.23
C ARG A 176 0.76 -9.13 11.56
N ASN A 177 -0.30 -9.70 12.10
CA ASN A 177 -0.82 -9.34 13.42
C ASN A 177 -0.58 -10.48 14.39
N TRP A 178 -0.34 -10.15 15.66
CA TRP A 178 -0.26 -11.09 16.76
C TRP A 178 -0.98 -10.57 17.99
N ASP A 179 -1.38 -11.50 18.87
CA ASP A 179 -1.87 -11.17 20.20
C ASP A 179 -0.79 -10.38 20.95
N SER A 180 -1.11 -9.16 21.39
CA SER A 180 -0.17 -8.27 22.07
C SER A 180 0.32 -8.84 23.42
N ALA A 181 -0.38 -9.83 23.99
CA ALA A 181 0.11 -10.60 25.12
C ALA A 181 1.35 -11.47 24.78
N LYS A 182 1.57 -11.81 23.50
CA LYS A 182 2.78 -12.48 23.01
C LYS A 182 3.88 -11.46 22.75
N ASN A 183 4.56 -11.06 23.82
CA ASN A 183 5.59 -10.03 23.82
C ASN A 183 7.03 -10.59 23.91
N ASP A 184 7.22 -11.88 23.66
CA ASP A 184 8.56 -12.46 23.57
C ASP A 184 9.37 -11.75 22.47
N PRO A 185 10.57 -11.19 22.78
CA PRO A 185 11.32 -10.42 21.81
C PRO A 185 11.74 -11.20 20.57
N GLN A 186 12.00 -12.51 20.68
CA GLN A 186 12.39 -13.31 19.52
C GLN A 186 11.18 -13.53 18.61
N PHE A 187 10.04 -13.90 19.18
CA PHE A 187 8.79 -14.04 18.44
C PHE A 187 8.43 -12.76 17.68
N VAL A 188 8.50 -11.59 18.33
CA VAL A 188 8.20 -10.30 17.69
C VAL A 188 9.19 -10.01 16.56
N ARG A 189 10.49 -10.24 16.77
CA ARG A 189 11.51 -10.09 15.71
C ARG A 189 11.20 -10.98 14.51
N ASP A 190 10.84 -12.23 14.74
CA ASP A 190 10.51 -13.19 13.68
C ASP A 190 9.30 -12.74 12.85
N GLN A 191 8.32 -12.03 13.46
CA GLN A 191 7.20 -11.45 12.72
C GLN A 191 7.68 -10.35 11.75
N PHE A 192 8.53 -9.43 12.20
CA PHE A 192 9.09 -8.38 11.34
C PHE A 192 9.99 -8.96 10.25
N ASP A 193 10.87 -9.90 10.59
CA ASP A 193 11.79 -10.57 9.65
C ASP A 193 11.06 -11.32 8.56
N SER A 194 10.11 -12.18 8.95
CA SER A 194 9.32 -12.94 8.01
C SER A 194 8.50 -12.04 7.09
N LEU A 195 7.92 -10.96 7.62
CA LEU A 195 7.17 -10.01 6.79
C LEU A 195 8.09 -9.25 5.83
N SER A 196 9.23 -8.76 6.30
CA SER A 196 10.23 -8.07 5.46
C SER A 196 10.70 -8.95 4.30
N LYS A 197 11.02 -10.22 4.57
CA LYS A 197 11.38 -11.20 3.54
C LYS A 197 10.24 -11.47 2.56
N SER A 198 9.00 -11.49 3.03
CA SER A 198 7.85 -11.80 2.18
C SER A 198 7.53 -10.74 1.12
N ILE A 199 7.98 -9.49 1.30
CA ILE A 199 7.79 -8.41 0.32
C ILE A 199 9.01 -8.25 -0.61
N ASN A 200 10.17 -8.87 -0.32
CA ASN A 200 11.37 -8.80 -1.18
C ASN A 200 11.11 -9.12 -2.66
N PRO A 201 10.32 -10.16 -3.02
CA PRO A 201 10.02 -10.43 -4.42
C PRO A 201 9.33 -9.25 -5.14
N LEU A 202 8.49 -8.48 -4.42
CA LEU A 202 7.89 -7.26 -4.96
C LEU A 202 8.91 -6.12 -5.05
N ARG A 203 9.83 -5.98 -4.09
CA ARG A 203 10.94 -5.01 -4.17
C ARG A 203 11.80 -5.27 -5.42
N GLU A 204 12.20 -6.52 -5.62
CA GLU A 204 13.03 -6.97 -6.76
C GLU A 204 12.32 -6.79 -8.09
N PHE A 205 11.02 -7.09 -8.15
CA PHE A 205 10.22 -6.92 -9.36
C PHE A 205 9.97 -5.44 -9.68
N THR A 206 9.89 -4.58 -8.67
CA THR A 206 9.55 -3.16 -8.82
C THR A 206 10.62 -2.22 -8.27
N PRO A 207 11.88 -2.26 -8.72
CA PRO A 207 12.98 -1.49 -8.11
C PRO A 207 12.70 0.03 -8.00
N ASP A 208 11.89 0.58 -8.91
CA ASP A 208 11.46 1.99 -8.95
C ASP A 208 10.11 2.27 -8.26
N GLY A 209 9.57 1.29 -7.52
CA GLY A 209 8.28 1.39 -6.84
C GLY A 209 8.31 2.07 -5.47
N GLY A 210 9.43 2.06 -4.75
CA GLY A 210 9.49 2.66 -3.41
C GLY A 210 8.41 2.14 -2.43
N ALA A 211 8.17 2.87 -1.35
CA ALA A 211 7.21 2.54 -0.30
C ALA A 211 6.70 3.81 0.42
N TYR A 212 5.52 3.73 1.03
CA TYR A 212 4.98 4.82 1.83
C TYR A 212 5.47 4.70 3.28
N GLN A 213 6.37 5.58 3.72
CA GLN A 213 7.03 5.50 5.02
C GLN A 213 6.09 5.25 6.21
N ASN A 214 4.89 5.85 6.23
CA ASN A 214 3.95 5.71 7.35
C ASN A 214 3.32 4.31 7.43
N GLU A 215 3.44 3.51 6.37
CA GLU A 215 2.79 2.22 6.18
C GLU A 215 3.76 1.23 5.49
N ALA A 216 5.06 1.34 5.78
CA ALA A 216 6.11 0.55 5.16
C ALA A 216 6.84 -0.35 6.17
N ASP A 217 7.77 -1.15 5.63
CA ASP A 217 8.62 -2.01 6.44
C ASP A 217 9.43 -1.17 7.43
N THR A 218 9.28 -1.47 8.72
CA THR A 218 10.08 -0.86 9.80
C THR A 218 11.57 -1.06 9.58
N PHE A 219 11.97 -2.12 8.87
CA PHE A 219 13.36 -2.45 8.55
C PHE A 219 13.60 -2.42 7.04
N GLU A 220 13.01 -1.45 6.34
CA GLU A 220 13.22 -1.28 4.90
C GLU A 220 14.73 -1.26 4.58
N PRO A 221 15.24 -2.13 3.68
CA PRO A 221 16.67 -2.22 3.42
C PRO A 221 17.31 -0.94 2.84
N ASP A 222 16.54 -0.17 2.07
CA ASP A 222 16.98 1.11 1.49
C ASP A 222 15.90 2.19 1.72
N PRO A 223 15.80 2.72 2.95
CA PRO A 223 14.74 3.67 3.29
C PRO A 223 14.90 4.99 2.54
N ALA A 224 16.13 5.41 2.25
CA ALA A 224 16.43 6.65 1.52
C ALA A 224 15.78 6.65 0.13
N THR A 225 16.03 5.59 -0.65
CA THR A 225 15.42 5.45 -1.98
C THR A 225 13.94 5.09 -1.89
N ALA A 226 13.56 4.19 -0.97
CA ALA A 226 12.20 3.69 -0.92
C ALA A 226 11.18 4.78 -0.52
N PHE A 227 11.47 5.56 0.52
CA PHE A 227 10.50 6.49 1.11
C PHE A 227 10.50 7.87 0.45
N TRP A 228 11.66 8.32 -0.04
CA TRP A 228 11.80 9.65 -0.64
C TRP A 228 12.23 9.61 -2.10
N GLY A 229 12.93 8.57 -2.52
CA GLY A 229 13.75 8.62 -3.73
C GLY A 229 15.07 9.35 -3.45
N GLN A 230 16.16 8.86 -4.06
CA GLN A 230 17.51 9.29 -3.68
C GLN A 230 17.76 10.80 -3.82
N GLU A 231 17.22 11.42 -4.86
CA GLU A 231 17.39 12.86 -5.12
C GLU A 231 16.68 13.72 -4.06
N HIS A 232 15.41 13.40 -3.77
CA HIS A 232 14.65 14.08 -2.73
C HIS A 232 15.27 13.84 -1.35
N TYR A 233 15.73 12.62 -1.05
CA TYR A 233 16.45 12.32 0.18
C TYR A 233 17.67 13.23 0.37
N ASN A 234 18.50 13.37 -0.67
CA ASN A 234 19.71 14.21 -0.61
C ASN A 234 19.37 15.68 -0.36
N ARG A 235 18.35 16.21 -1.04
CA ARG A 235 17.87 17.59 -0.85
C ARG A 235 17.33 17.80 0.57
N LEU A 236 16.48 16.88 1.04
CA LEU A 236 15.92 16.92 2.39
C LEU A 236 16.99 16.80 3.47
N LEU A 237 18.01 15.96 3.25
CA LEU A 237 19.14 15.83 4.16
C LEU A 237 19.97 17.12 4.25
N ALA A 238 20.16 17.82 3.14
CA ALA A 238 20.83 19.12 3.15
C ALA A 238 20.05 20.15 3.98
N ILE A 239 18.73 20.24 3.77
CA ILE A 239 17.82 21.11 4.55
C ILE A 239 17.84 20.73 6.03
N LYS A 240 17.79 19.43 6.34
CA LYS A 240 17.85 18.91 7.71
C LYS A 240 19.13 19.35 8.42
N LYS A 241 20.28 19.29 7.75
CA LYS A 241 21.57 19.73 8.31
C LYS A 241 21.65 21.24 8.53
N GLU A 242 20.94 22.03 7.75
CA GLU A 242 20.85 23.48 7.93
C GLU A 242 19.98 23.84 9.14
N ILE A 243 18.82 23.19 9.28
CA ILE A 243 17.81 23.53 10.28
C ILE A 243 18.04 22.81 11.62
N ASP A 244 18.54 21.58 11.60
CA ASP A 244 18.81 20.72 12.76
C ASP A 244 20.21 20.07 12.65
N PRO A 245 21.29 20.87 12.77
CA PRO A 245 22.67 20.43 12.53
C PRO A 245 23.16 19.35 13.51
N THR A 246 22.55 19.24 14.69
CA THR A 246 22.88 18.21 15.69
C THR A 246 22.02 16.96 15.56
N ASN A 247 21.11 16.92 14.58
CA ASN A 247 20.13 15.86 14.39
C ASN A 247 19.38 15.54 15.70
N LEU A 248 18.96 16.59 16.42
CA LEU A 248 18.23 16.47 17.67
C LEU A 248 16.88 15.79 17.43
N LEU A 249 16.17 16.20 16.37
CA LEU A 249 14.88 15.65 15.95
C LEU A 249 15.10 14.47 15.01
N THR A 250 15.66 13.38 15.52
CA THR A 250 15.85 12.14 14.75
C THR A 250 14.71 11.14 14.96
N CYS A 251 14.53 10.24 14.01
CA CYS A 251 13.67 9.06 14.15
C CYS A 251 14.21 7.91 13.32
N HIS A 252 13.81 6.68 13.66
CA HIS A 252 14.25 5.47 12.95
C HIS A 252 13.91 5.57 11.46
N GLN A 253 14.90 5.31 10.61
CA GLN A 253 14.85 5.40 9.16
C GLN A 253 14.45 6.76 8.55
N CYS A 254 14.28 7.83 9.34
CA CYS A 254 13.96 9.17 8.85
C CYS A 254 15.13 9.86 8.10
N ILE A 255 14.87 11.04 7.53
CA ILE A 255 15.93 11.88 6.93
C ILE A 255 17.05 12.14 7.95
N GLY A 256 18.28 11.74 7.61
CA GLY A 256 19.43 11.88 8.50
C GLY A 256 19.53 10.79 9.57
N TRP A 257 18.75 9.71 9.44
CA TRP A 257 18.93 8.52 10.27
C TRP A 257 20.30 7.88 10.05
N ASP A 258 20.89 7.45 11.16
CA ASP A 258 22.16 6.73 11.21
C ASP A 258 21.95 5.49 12.08
N ALA A 259 22.09 4.31 11.48
CA ALA A 259 21.93 3.02 12.17
C ALA A 259 22.98 2.79 13.27
N THR A 260 24.07 3.57 13.28
CA THR A 260 25.12 3.52 14.31
C THR A 260 24.88 4.47 15.48
N ASP A 261 23.86 5.34 15.39
CA ASP A 261 23.53 6.26 16.47
C ASP A 261 23.03 5.48 17.72
N PRO A 262 23.63 5.70 18.90
CA PRO A 262 23.28 4.96 20.12
C PRO A 262 21.80 5.01 20.50
N ARG A 263 21.06 6.03 20.05
CA ARG A 263 19.61 6.17 20.25
C ARG A 263 18.82 5.01 19.64
N PHE A 264 19.37 4.31 18.65
CA PHE A 264 18.70 3.19 17.96
C PHE A 264 19.22 1.81 18.34
N ASN A 265 20.11 1.68 19.33
CA ASN A 265 20.72 0.39 19.72
C ASN A 265 19.72 -0.69 20.17
N CYS A 266 18.50 -0.31 20.55
CA CYS A 266 17.44 -1.23 20.95
C CYS A 266 16.57 -1.73 19.79
N TYR A 267 16.72 -1.15 18.58
CA TYR A 267 16.03 -1.68 17.41
C TYR A 267 16.62 -3.05 17.06
N PRO A 268 15.78 -4.06 16.80
CA PRO A 268 16.28 -5.36 16.40
C PRO A 268 16.95 -5.26 15.02
N ARG A 269 17.95 -6.11 14.79
CA ARG A 269 18.50 -6.33 13.46
C ARG A 269 17.70 -7.44 12.83
N VAL A 270 17.04 -7.10 11.74
CA VAL A 270 16.07 -7.92 11.01
C VAL A 270 16.65 -8.18 9.63
#